data_AF-A0A2U2H8Q4-F1
#
_entry.id   AF-A0A2U2H8Q4-F1
#
_cell.length_a   1.000
_cell.length_b   1.000
_cell.length_c   1.000
_cell.angle_alpha   90.00
_cell.angle_beta   90.00
_cell.angle_gamma   90.00
#
_symmetry.space_group_name_H-M   'P 1'
#
loop_
_entity.id
_entity.type
_entity.pdbx_description
1 polymer ?
#
loop_
_entity_poly.entity_id
_entity_poly.type
_entity_poly.pdbx_seq_one_letter_code
_entity_poly.pdbx_strand_id
1 'polypeptide(L)'
;IRGTGAVSMLNHINPFAHRPPTNWKPTPWFPIPWSTDQLATFDRLPTLGFIHRPTFVKFTDEHGKPLTRRDERNKAMQAGWQAALLSLPEAARSNAPGLVVAASGGDTDQMITLHSTLSAHAAQGGPEIDTGNSSQFIDTDKRLGNTGATTLFMQMAIGVMGSYRNGGISAAVNLRDRNEASIIFISPPSDEKRKTQKHPRGGDVFAHRGTPLIDPADYQQ
;
A
#
# COMPACT_ATOMS: atom_id res chain seq x y z
N ILE A 1 16.91 -17.04 -16.99
CA ILE A 1 15.69 -17.28 -17.79
C ILE A 1 15.74 -18.74 -18.23
N ARG A 2 14.69 -19.54 -17.99
CA ARG A 2 14.66 -20.95 -18.43
C ARG A 2 14.68 -21.00 -19.97
N GLY A 3 15.53 -21.86 -20.54
CA GLY A 3 15.86 -21.90 -21.97
C GLY A 3 14.70 -22.31 -22.90
N THR A 4 14.86 -21.92 -24.16
CA THR A 4 13.94 -22.03 -25.31
C THR A 4 13.70 -23.48 -25.74
N GLY A 5 12.62 -24.10 -25.26
CA GLY A 5 12.00 -25.25 -25.93
C GLY A 5 10.79 -24.77 -26.74
N ALA A 6 10.59 -25.29 -27.95
CA ALA A 6 9.43 -24.96 -28.79
C ALA A 6 8.13 -25.15 -27.99
N VAL A 7 7.26 -24.13 -28.00
CA VAL A 7 6.00 -24.14 -27.24
C VAL A 7 5.04 -25.11 -27.91
N SER A 8 5.03 -26.36 -27.43
CA SER A 8 4.07 -27.38 -27.84
C SER A 8 3.00 -27.55 -26.76
N MET A 9 1.77 -27.86 -27.18
CA MET A 9 0.68 -28.35 -26.33
C MET A 9 1.00 -29.73 -25.69
N LEU A 10 2.26 -30.14 -25.62
CA LEU A 10 2.72 -31.32 -24.89
C LEU A 10 3.74 -30.92 -23.80
N ASN A 11 4.22 -29.67 -23.78
CA ASN A 11 5.16 -29.18 -22.77
C ASN A 11 4.54 -29.11 -21.37
N HIS A 12 3.22 -28.98 -21.26
CA HIS A 12 2.50 -29.04 -19.98
C HIS A 12 2.50 -30.45 -19.35
N ILE A 13 2.91 -31.48 -20.09
CA ILE A 13 2.93 -32.88 -19.65
C ILE A 13 4.37 -33.33 -19.26
N ASN A 14 5.42 -32.60 -19.68
CA ASN A 14 6.80 -32.95 -19.40
C ASN A 14 7.44 -32.06 -18.31
N PRO A 15 7.57 -32.54 -17.06
CA PRO A 15 8.16 -31.77 -15.96
C PRO A 15 9.66 -31.45 -16.14
N PHE A 16 10.33 -32.05 -17.13
CA PHE A 16 11.76 -31.83 -17.42
C PHE A 16 12.05 -30.81 -18.52
N ALA A 17 11.03 -30.31 -19.24
CA ALA A 17 11.21 -29.35 -20.34
C ALA A 17 11.71 -27.96 -19.88
N HIS A 18 11.65 -27.66 -18.58
CA HIS A 18 11.98 -26.36 -18.03
C HIS A 18 13.01 -26.45 -16.89
N ARG A 19 14.17 -27.06 -17.15
CA ARG A 19 15.31 -26.94 -16.23
C ARG A 19 15.92 -25.53 -16.33
N PRO A 20 16.29 -24.89 -15.21
CA PRO A 20 17.02 -23.65 -15.28
C PRO A 20 18.41 -23.85 -15.90
N PRO A 21 18.98 -22.81 -16.55
CA PRO A 21 20.33 -22.88 -17.07
C PRO A 21 21.30 -23.31 -15.98
N THR A 22 22.23 -24.21 -16.28
CA THR A 22 23.22 -24.71 -15.31
C THR A 22 24.15 -23.61 -14.79
N ASN A 23 24.25 -22.49 -15.50
CA ASN A 23 25.02 -21.31 -15.13
C ASN A 23 24.19 -20.22 -14.41
N TRP A 24 22.89 -20.43 -14.16
CA TRP A 24 22.06 -19.45 -13.49
C TRP A 24 22.45 -19.31 -12.01
N LYS A 25 22.57 -18.06 -11.54
CA LYS A 25 22.85 -17.73 -10.14
C LYS A 25 21.68 -16.93 -9.55
N PRO A 26 21.18 -17.29 -8.35
CA PRO A 26 20.17 -16.51 -7.67
C PRO A 26 20.69 -15.10 -7.37
N THR A 27 19.78 -14.15 -7.41
CA THR A 27 20.00 -12.81 -6.87
C THR A 27 19.05 -12.59 -5.69
N PRO A 28 19.32 -11.62 -4.79
CA PRO A 28 18.38 -11.28 -3.72
C PRO A 28 16.96 -10.97 -4.21
N TRP A 29 16.83 -10.46 -5.44
CA TRP A 29 15.55 -10.03 -6.04
C TRP A 29 14.90 -11.10 -6.92
N PHE A 30 15.69 -12.06 -7.40
CA PHE A 30 15.24 -13.21 -8.19
C PHE A 30 15.91 -14.47 -7.62
N PRO A 31 15.39 -15.02 -6.50
CA PRO A 31 15.95 -16.20 -5.84
C PRO A 31 15.62 -17.50 -6.58
N ILE A 32 14.73 -17.45 -7.57
CA ILE A 32 14.29 -18.60 -8.38
C ILE A 32 14.29 -18.19 -9.85
N PRO A 33 14.75 -19.06 -10.77
CA PRO A 33 14.76 -18.76 -12.20
C PRO A 33 13.34 -18.79 -12.77
N TRP A 34 12.91 -17.67 -13.35
CA TRP A 34 11.65 -17.56 -14.07
C TRP A 34 11.76 -18.06 -15.52
N SER A 35 10.66 -18.62 -16.05
CA SER A 35 10.51 -18.89 -17.48
C SER A 35 10.28 -17.60 -18.26
N THR A 36 10.47 -17.64 -19.58
CA THR A 36 10.15 -16.52 -20.48
C THR A 36 8.69 -16.10 -20.34
N ASP A 37 7.77 -17.06 -20.22
CA ASP A 37 6.33 -16.78 -20.05
C ASP A 37 6.02 -16.10 -18.72
N GLN A 38 6.71 -16.47 -17.64
CA GLN A 38 6.55 -15.82 -16.33
C GLN A 38 7.05 -14.37 -16.38
N LEU A 39 8.19 -14.13 -17.03
CA LEU A 39 8.73 -12.78 -17.20
C LEU A 39 7.79 -11.93 -18.07
N ALA A 40 7.37 -12.45 -19.23
CA ALA A 40 6.39 -11.79 -20.09
C ALA A 40 5.06 -11.54 -19.38
N THR A 41 4.64 -12.45 -18.49
CA THR A 41 3.43 -12.29 -17.67
C THR A 41 3.59 -11.20 -16.61
N PHE A 42 4.77 -11.05 -16.03
CA PHE A 42 5.06 -9.98 -15.08
C PHE A 42 5.15 -8.62 -15.79
N ASP A 43 5.84 -8.54 -16.92
CA ASP A 43 6.05 -7.31 -17.69
C ASP A 43 4.73 -6.69 -18.20
N ARG A 44 3.71 -7.52 -18.45
CA ARG A 44 2.38 -7.06 -18.87
C ARG A 44 1.46 -6.65 -17.71
N LEU A 45 1.86 -6.84 -16.44
CA LEU A 45 1.03 -6.44 -15.31
C LEU A 45 0.92 -4.91 -15.25
N PRO A 46 -0.25 -4.36 -14.93
CA PRO A 46 -0.41 -2.93 -14.76
C PRO A 46 0.41 -2.46 -13.56
N THR A 47 1.12 -1.35 -13.72
CA THR A 47 1.66 -0.61 -12.57
C THR A 47 0.50 0.03 -11.82
N LEU A 48 0.30 -0.32 -10.55
CA LEU A 48 -0.81 0.19 -9.74
C LEU A 48 -0.40 1.37 -8.85
N GLY A 49 0.88 1.49 -8.52
CA GLY A 49 1.41 2.56 -7.69
C GLY A 49 2.83 2.26 -7.24
N PHE A 50 3.41 3.21 -6.51
CA PHE A 50 4.74 3.13 -5.93
C PHE A 50 4.65 3.30 -4.43
N ILE A 51 5.27 2.38 -3.71
CA ILE A 51 5.36 2.40 -2.25
C ILE A 51 6.66 3.12 -1.88
N HIS A 52 6.55 4.19 -1.10
CA HIS A 52 7.70 4.97 -0.65
C HIS A 52 8.34 4.35 0.60
N ARG A 53 9.54 4.84 0.95
CA ARG A 53 10.28 4.31 2.09
C ARG A 53 9.47 4.45 3.38
N PRO A 54 9.27 3.36 4.15
CA PRO A 54 8.60 3.45 5.45
C PRO A 54 9.33 4.37 6.41
N THR A 55 8.56 5.14 7.17
CA THR A 55 9.05 5.92 8.30
C THR A 55 8.47 5.36 9.58
N PHE A 56 9.34 4.98 10.50
CA PHE A 56 8.97 4.45 11.81
C PHE A 56 9.14 5.55 12.85
N VAL A 57 8.07 5.87 13.55
CA VAL A 57 8.02 6.90 14.58
C VAL A 57 8.04 6.22 15.93
N LYS A 58 9.11 6.38 16.68
CA LYS A 58 9.20 5.85 18.04
C LYS A 58 8.45 6.75 19.01
N PHE A 59 7.60 6.15 19.83
CA PHE A 59 6.97 6.75 21.00
C PHE A 59 7.65 6.30 22.28
N THR A 60 8.98 6.16 22.23
CA THR A 60 9.83 5.87 23.38
C THR A 60 10.89 6.96 23.54
N ASP A 61 11.31 7.19 24.78
CA ASP A 61 12.43 8.05 25.11
C ASP A 61 13.79 7.41 24.78
N GLU A 62 14.88 8.13 25.05
CA GLU A 62 16.25 7.65 24.82
C GLU A 62 16.61 6.39 25.62
N HIS A 63 15.88 6.09 26.70
CA HIS A 63 16.05 4.92 27.54
C HIS A 63 15.07 3.78 27.18
N GLY A 64 14.28 3.94 26.12
CA GLY A 64 13.31 2.96 25.66
C GLY A 64 12.01 2.93 26.48
N LYS A 65 11.78 3.90 27.38
CA LYS A 65 10.51 4.00 28.10
C LYS A 65 9.45 4.68 27.25
N PRO A 66 8.19 4.25 27.29
CA PRO A 66 7.12 4.89 26.52
C PRO A 66 6.95 6.37 26.88
N LEU A 67 6.75 7.20 25.87
CA LEU A 67 6.39 8.62 26.03
C LEU A 67 4.99 8.70 26.65
N THR A 68 4.89 9.23 27.88
CA THR A 68 3.62 9.35 28.60
C THR A 68 2.91 10.67 28.35
N ARG A 69 3.65 11.73 27.99
CA ARG A 69 3.07 13.04 27.74
C ARG A 69 2.52 13.12 26.32
N ARG A 70 1.26 13.56 26.20
CA ARG A 70 0.58 13.73 24.91
C ARG A 70 1.32 14.72 24.00
N ASP A 71 1.86 15.80 24.54
CA ASP A 71 2.60 16.80 23.76
C ASP A 71 3.88 16.21 23.15
N GLU A 72 4.59 15.34 23.88
CA GLU A 72 5.78 14.65 23.37
C GLU A 72 5.42 13.67 22.27
N ARG A 73 4.34 12.89 22.44
CA ARG A 73 3.84 11.97 21.40
C ARG A 73 3.40 12.73 20.14
N ASN A 74 2.67 13.83 20.30
CA ASN A 74 2.27 14.70 19.19
C ASN A 74 3.50 15.25 18.46
N LYS A 75 4.50 15.74 19.19
CA LYS A 75 5.75 16.24 18.60
C LYS A 75 6.51 15.14 17.85
N ALA A 76 6.61 13.95 18.42
CA ALA A 76 7.23 12.80 17.77
C ALA A 76 6.47 12.41 16.49
N MET A 77 5.13 12.35 16.54
CA MET A 77 4.29 12.04 15.39
C MET A 77 4.39 13.09 14.28
N GLN A 78 4.40 14.38 14.63
CA GLN A 78 4.60 15.46 13.66
C GLN A 78 5.98 15.41 13.02
N ALA A 79 7.04 15.19 13.80
CA ALA A 79 8.39 15.02 13.26
C ALA A 79 8.48 13.80 12.32
N GLY A 80 7.85 12.69 12.72
CA GLY A 80 7.73 11.47 11.92
C GLY A 80 6.96 11.68 10.62
N TRP A 81 5.87 12.44 10.65
CA TRP A 81 5.10 12.81 9.47
C TRP A 81 5.92 13.64 8.49
N GLN A 82 6.66 14.64 9.00
CA GLN A 82 7.57 15.45 8.18
C GLN A 82 8.69 14.60 7.57
N ALA A 83 9.31 13.70 8.35
CA ALA A 83 10.29 12.76 7.83
C ALA A 83 9.71 11.84 6.75
N ALA A 84 8.46 11.39 6.91
CA ALA A 84 7.76 10.60 5.90
C ALA A 84 7.53 11.40 4.62
N LEU A 85 7.17 12.69 4.69
CA LEU A 85 6.99 13.55 3.52
C LEU A 85 8.28 13.70 2.70
N LEU A 86 9.44 13.65 3.35
CA LEU A 86 10.74 13.70 2.66
C LEU A 86 10.99 12.46 1.78
N SER A 87 10.26 11.35 1.99
CA SER A 87 10.30 10.19 1.09
C SER A 87 9.69 10.48 -0.29
N LEU A 88 8.84 11.51 -0.40
CA LEU A 88 8.18 11.90 -1.63
C LEU A 88 9.05 12.85 -2.48
N PRO A 89 8.85 12.85 -3.81
CA PRO A 89 9.37 13.89 -4.69
C PRO A 89 8.92 15.27 -4.23
N GLU A 90 9.81 16.26 -4.24
CA GLU A 90 9.57 17.62 -3.72
C GLU A 90 8.30 18.26 -4.29
N ALA A 91 8.10 18.16 -5.60
CA ALA A 91 6.93 18.71 -6.30
C ALA A 91 5.59 18.11 -5.85
N ALA A 92 5.60 16.95 -5.18
CA ALA A 92 4.39 16.26 -4.74
C ALA A 92 4.08 16.45 -3.25
N ARG A 93 5.03 16.99 -2.45
CA ARG A 93 4.90 17.08 -0.99
C ARG A 93 3.77 17.99 -0.52
N SER A 94 3.60 19.14 -1.17
CA SER A 94 2.56 20.13 -0.80
C SER A 94 1.13 19.63 -1.06
N ASN A 95 0.97 18.69 -2.00
CA ASN A 95 -0.34 18.17 -2.39
C ASN A 95 -0.66 16.81 -1.76
N ALA A 96 0.18 16.34 -0.82
CA ALA A 96 0.06 15.03 -0.21
C ALA A 96 -0.30 15.12 1.29
N PRO A 97 -1.05 14.14 1.83
CA PRO A 97 -1.83 13.11 1.13
C PRO A 97 -3.22 13.62 0.71
N GLY A 98 -3.86 12.94 -0.25
CA GLY A 98 -5.29 13.10 -0.56
C GLY A 98 -6.18 12.00 0.04
N LEU A 99 -5.58 10.91 0.54
CA LEU A 99 -6.24 9.83 1.27
C LEU A 99 -5.33 9.33 2.39
N VAL A 100 -5.87 9.16 3.59
CA VAL A 100 -5.20 8.54 4.74
C VAL A 100 -5.93 7.24 5.09
N VAL A 101 -5.19 6.14 5.16
CA VAL A 101 -5.70 4.83 5.56
C VAL A 101 -4.99 4.43 6.84
N ALA A 102 -5.71 4.47 7.96
CA ALA A 102 -5.14 4.37 9.29
C ALA A 102 -5.76 3.27 10.14
N ALA A 103 -5.10 2.91 11.24
CA ALA A 103 -5.57 1.98 12.26
C ALA A 103 -4.86 2.30 13.58
N SER A 104 -5.57 2.24 14.69
CA SER A 104 -5.01 2.47 16.04
C SER A 104 -5.23 1.29 16.98
N GLY A 105 -5.83 0.20 16.52
CA GLY A 105 -6.17 -0.95 17.34
C GLY A 105 -7.26 -0.64 18.36
N GLY A 106 -8.11 0.36 18.08
CA GLY A 106 -9.12 0.86 19.01
C GLY A 106 -8.57 1.82 20.08
N ASP A 107 -7.29 2.20 20.00
CA ASP A 107 -6.71 3.19 20.89
C ASP A 107 -7.12 4.61 20.46
N THR A 108 -7.94 5.26 21.29
CA THR A 108 -8.46 6.60 21.04
C THR A 108 -7.35 7.66 21.09
N ASP A 109 -6.36 7.52 21.97
CA ASP A 109 -5.29 8.51 22.13
C ASP A 109 -4.35 8.51 20.92
N GLN A 110 -4.05 7.32 20.38
CA GLN A 110 -3.35 7.15 19.11
C GLN A 110 -4.09 7.82 17.95
N MET A 111 -5.41 7.62 17.85
CA MET A 111 -6.21 8.22 16.78
C MET A 111 -6.29 9.74 16.90
N ILE A 112 -6.45 10.25 18.11
CA ILE A 112 -6.39 11.69 18.41
C ILE A 112 -5.03 12.28 18.04
N THR A 113 -3.93 11.57 18.32
CA THR A 113 -2.57 11.97 17.95
C THR A 113 -2.43 12.08 16.43
N LEU A 114 -2.98 11.13 15.68
CA LEU A 114 -3.01 11.18 14.21
C LEU A 114 -3.81 12.38 13.70
N HIS A 115 -5.03 12.58 14.21
CA HIS A 115 -5.87 13.70 13.79
C HIS A 115 -5.18 15.04 14.06
N SER A 116 -4.57 15.20 15.24
CA SER A 116 -3.79 16.39 15.58
C SER A 116 -2.59 16.60 14.64
N THR A 117 -1.97 15.52 14.17
CA THR A 117 -0.86 15.57 13.20
C THR A 117 -1.36 16.01 11.82
N LEU A 118 -2.50 15.50 11.37
CA LEU A 118 -3.12 15.91 10.10
C LEU A 118 -3.56 17.39 10.13
N SER A 119 -4.15 17.86 11.24
CA SER A 119 -4.49 19.27 11.40
C SER A 119 -3.26 20.18 11.39
N ALA A 120 -2.17 19.76 12.05
CA ALA A 120 -0.91 20.51 12.04
C ALA A 120 -0.27 20.56 10.65
N HIS A 121 -0.36 19.46 9.89
CA HIS A 121 0.08 19.39 8.50
C HIS A 121 -0.72 20.35 7.61
N ALA A 122 -2.04 20.38 7.75
CA ALA A 122 -2.90 21.33 7.02
C ALA A 122 -2.55 22.80 7.34
N ALA A 123 -2.30 23.11 8.62
CA ALA A 123 -1.85 24.45 9.04
C ALA A 123 -0.48 24.85 8.46
N GLN A 124 0.34 23.89 8.04
CA GLN A 124 1.63 24.11 7.38
C GLN A 124 1.53 24.15 5.85
N GLY A 125 0.31 24.23 5.30
CA GLY A 125 0.05 24.32 3.86
C GLY A 125 -0.15 22.96 3.17
N GLY A 126 -0.27 21.88 3.94
CA GLY A 126 -0.71 20.59 3.42
C GLY A 126 -2.22 20.54 3.14
N PRO A 127 -2.72 19.48 2.48
CA PRO A 127 -4.15 19.29 2.27
C PRO A 127 -4.90 19.07 3.59
N GLU A 128 -6.09 19.66 3.71
CA GLU A 128 -7.02 19.32 4.79
C GLU A 128 -7.68 17.97 4.51
N ILE A 129 -7.75 17.12 5.54
CA ILE A 129 -8.34 15.78 5.48
C ILE A 129 -9.60 15.75 6.34
N ASP A 130 -10.76 15.60 5.69
CA ASP A 130 -12.02 15.33 6.38
C ASP A 130 -12.05 13.87 6.85
N THR A 131 -11.84 13.68 8.15
CA THR A 131 -11.86 12.37 8.82
C THR A 131 -13.22 11.67 8.77
N GLY A 132 -14.31 12.40 8.51
CA GLY A 132 -15.65 11.86 8.31
C GLY A 132 -15.90 11.35 6.88
N ASN A 133 -15.08 11.77 5.92
CA ASN A 133 -15.23 11.42 4.51
C ASN A 133 -14.36 10.20 4.15
N SER A 134 -15.00 9.08 3.81
CA SER A 134 -14.32 7.83 3.45
C SER A 134 -13.44 7.91 2.20
N SER A 135 -13.60 8.96 1.37
CA SER A 135 -12.72 9.20 0.23
C SER A 135 -11.38 9.85 0.61
N GLN A 136 -11.29 10.44 1.81
CA GLN A 136 -10.10 11.14 2.33
C GLN A 136 -9.52 10.47 3.58
N PHE A 137 -10.33 9.77 4.37
CA PHE A 137 -9.88 9.05 5.55
C PHE A 137 -10.58 7.70 5.73
N ILE A 138 -9.80 6.64 5.93
CA ILE A 138 -10.29 5.29 6.17
C ILE A 138 -9.69 4.77 7.46
N ASP A 139 -10.53 4.59 8.47
CA ASP A 139 -10.21 3.82 9.68
C ASP A 139 -10.40 2.33 9.39
N THR A 140 -9.28 1.62 9.24
CA THR A 140 -9.24 0.22 8.87
C THR A 140 -9.80 -0.67 9.97
N ASP A 141 -9.62 -0.31 11.25
CA ASP A 141 -10.17 -1.09 12.36
C ASP A 141 -11.72 -1.02 12.34
N LYS A 142 -12.29 0.13 11.99
CA LYS A 142 -13.76 0.28 11.86
C LYS A 142 -14.33 -0.37 10.61
N ARG A 143 -13.56 -0.48 9.53
CA ARG A 143 -14.05 -0.99 8.23
C ARG A 143 -13.78 -2.48 8.01
N LEU A 144 -12.64 -2.98 8.48
CA LEU A 144 -12.19 -4.35 8.28
C LEU A 144 -12.02 -5.14 9.59
N GLY A 145 -12.12 -4.47 10.74
CA GLY A 145 -11.81 -5.08 12.03
C GLY A 145 -10.31 -5.28 12.26
N ASN A 146 -9.99 -6.09 13.27
CA ASN A 146 -8.61 -6.40 13.61
C ASN A 146 -8.03 -7.44 12.64
N THR A 147 -7.19 -7.00 11.71
CA THR A 147 -6.45 -7.86 10.77
C THR A 147 -5.06 -8.27 11.27
N GLY A 148 -4.74 -8.00 12.54
CA GLY A 148 -3.50 -8.38 13.20
C GLY A 148 -2.25 -7.81 12.53
N ALA A 149 -1.23 -8.64 12.35
CA ALA A 149 0.01 -8.27 11.68
C ALA A 149 -0.20 -7.82 10.21
N THR A 150 -1.34 -8.14 9.61
CA THR A 150 -1.67 -7.80 8.21
C THR A 150 -2.22 -6.39 8.07
N THR A 151 -2.53 -5.68 9.17
CA THR A 151 -3.19 -4.35 9.09
C THR A 151 -2.43 -3.36 8.20
N LEU A 152 -1.11 -3.22 8.36
CA LEU A 152 -0.34 -2.28 7.52
C LEU A 152 -0.41 -2.65 6.03
N PHE A 153 -0.36 -3.94 5.69
CA PHE A 153 -0.48 -4.38 4.30
C PHE A 153 -1.86 -4.09 3.72
N MET A 154 -2.92 -4.15 4.53
CA MET A 154 -4.26 -3.77 4.09
C MET A 154 -4.39 -2.28 3.87
N GLN A 155 -3.81 -1.47 4.75
CA GLN A 155 -3.74 -0.03 4.56
C GLN A 155 -2.97 0.32 3.28
N MET A 156 -1.86 -0.37 3.02
CA MET A 156 -1.10 -0.18 1.78
C MET A 156 -1.89 -0.58 0.54
N ALA A 157 -2.56 -1.73 0.56
CA ALA A 157 -3.38 -2.17 -0.57
C ALA A 157 -4.52 -1.18 -0.88
N ILE A 158 -5.23 -0.71 0.16
CA ILE A 158 -6.28 0.31 0.02
C ILE A 158 -5.69 1.63 -0.47
N GLY A 159 -4.54 2.06 0.06
CA GLY A 159 -3.85 3.26 -0.38
C GLY A 159 -3.42 3.19 -1.85
N VAL A 160 -2.92 2.04 -2.31
CA VAL A 160 -2.60 1.82 -3.74
C VAL A 160 -3.86 1.94 -4.60
N MET A 161 -4.96 1.30 -4.19
CA MET A 161 -6.23 1.40 -4.91
C MET A 161 -6.75 2.85 -4.94
N GLY A 162 -6.76 3.53 -3.80
CA GLY A 162 -7.18 4.93 -3.68
C GLY A 162 -6.34 5.88 -4.52
N SER A 163 -5.02 5.74 -4.47
CA SER A 163 -4.12 6.52 -5.31
C SER A 163 -4.33 6.25 -6.80
N TYR A 164 -4.44 4.99 -7.21
CA TYR A 164 -4.71 4.66 -8.61
C TYR A 164 -6.06 5.22 -9.09
N ARG A 165 -7.10 5.15 -8.26
CA ARG A 165 -8.44 5.63 -8.64
C ARG A 165 -8.55 7.14 -8.65
N ASN A 166 -7.96 7.82 -7.68
CA ASN A 166 -8.18 9.25 -7.47
C ASN A 166 -7.03 10.13 -8.00
N GLY A 167 -5.82 9.58 -8.13
CA GLY A 167 -4.64 10.31 -8.64
C GLY A 167 -3.83 11.04 -7.60
N GLY A 168 -4.32 11.11 -6.37
CA GLY A 168 -3.61 11.66 -5.23
C GLY A 168 -2.66 10.67 -4.58
N ILE A 169 -1.72 11.18 -3.80
CA ILE A 169 -0.87 10.38 -2.92
C ILE A 169 -1.69 9.91 -1.72
N SER A 170 -1.62 8.63 -1.39
CA SER A 170 -2.22 8.07 -0.17
C SER A 170 -1.16 7.92 0.93
N ALA A 171 -1.59 7.93 2.18
CA ALA A 171 -0.76 7.57 3.34
C ALA A 171 -1.35 6.34 4.04
N ALA A 172 -0.57 5.29 4.20
CA ALA A 172 -0.88 4.18 5.10
C ALA A 172 -0.24 4.44 6.46
N VAL A 173 -1.03 4.42 7.54
CA VAL A 173 -0.59 4.76 8.89
C VAL A 173 -1.02 3.68 9.89
N ASN A 174 -0.06 2.93 10.43
CA ASN A 174 -0.33 1.94 11.46
C ASN A 174 0.12 2.46 12.83
N LEU A 175 -0.84 2.64 13.74
CA LEU A 175 -0.67 3.12 15.11
C LEU A 175 -1.13 2.05 16.13
N ARG A 176 -1.17 0.78 15.74
CA ARG A 176 -1.60 -0.30 16.64
C ARG A 176 -0.58 -0.61 17.74
N ASP A 177 0.70 -0.32 17.50
CA ASP A 177 1.73 -0.41 18.53
C ASP A 177 1.74 0.91 19.34
N ARG A 178 1.61 0.81 20.66
CA ARG A 178 1.65 1.97 21.57
C ARG A 178 2.97 2.71 21.54
N ASN A 179 4.05 2.00 21.23
CA ASN A 179 5.41 2.47 21.26
C ASN A 179 5.95 2.87 19.88
N GLU A 180 5.22 2.60 18.79
CA GLU A 180 5.68 2.92 17.44
C GLU A 180 4.52 3.20 16.47
N ALA A 181 4.70 4.18 15.57
CA ALA A 181 3.87 4.32 14.37
C ALA A 181 4.65 3.94 13.11
N SER A 182 3.99 3.32 12.14
CA SER A 182 4.51 3.15 10.78
C SER A 182 3.76 4.07 9.82
N ILE A 183 4.48 4.87 9.03
CA ILE A 183 3.93 5.75 8.00
C ILE A 183 4.55 5.38 6.65
N ILE A 184 3.70 5.11 5.66
CA ILE A 184 4.12 4.80 4.29
C ILE A 184 3.29 5.64 3.33
N PHE A 185 3.94 6.50 2.56
CA PHE A 185 3.28 7.17 1.44
C PHE A 185 3.24 6.28 0.21
N ILE A 186 2.20 6.46 -0.60
CA ILE A 186 1.93 5.69 -1.80
C ILE A 186 1.56 6.66 -2.91
N SER A 187 2.35 6.70 -3.99
CA SER A 187 2.04 7.54 -5.15
C SER A 187 1.46 6.71 -6.29
N PRO A 188 0.51 7.26 -7.05
CA PRO A 188 0.02 6.59 -8.24
C PRO A 188 1.03 6.64 -9.40
N PRO A 189 0.84 5.83 -10.45
CA PRO A 189 1.47 6.07 -11.74
C PRO A 189 0.92 7.35 -12.37
N SER A 190 1.54 7.80 -13.48
CA SER A 190 1.09 9.00 -14.19
C SER A 190 -0.38 8.90 -14.60
N ASP A 191 -1.06 10.04 -14.71
CA ASP A 191 -2.46 10.09 -15.13
C ASP A 191 -2.72 9.42 -16.47
N GLU A 192 -1.80 9.56 -17.42
CA GLU A 192 -1.84 8.86 -18.70
C GLU A 192 -1.86 7.34 -18.50
N LYS A 193 -0.92 6.81 -17.69
CA LYS A 193 -0.87 5.38 -17.37
C LYS A 193 -2.13 4.88 -16.69
N ARG A 194 -2.67 5.64 -15.73
CA ARG A 194 -3.91 5.27 -15.01
C ARG A 194 -5.11 5.14 -15.95
N LYS A 195 -5.21 6.03 -16.94
CA LYS A 195 -6.31 6.08 -17.91
C LYS A 195 -6.16 5.08 -19.05
N THR A 196 -4.93 4.69 -19.40
CA THR A 196 -4.65 3.85 -20.58
C THR A 196 -4.38 2.39 -20.24
N GLN A 197 -3.81 2.09 -19.05
CA GLN A 197 -3.52 0.74 -18.63
C GLN A 197 -4.80 -0.09 -18.50
N LYS A 198 -4.72 -1.35 -18.94
CA LYS A 198 -5.78 -2.34 -18.81
C LYS A 198 -5.23 -3.57 -18.10
N HIS A 199 -6.11 -4.33 -17.46
CA HIS A 199 -5.73 -5.66 -16.97
C HIS A 199 -5.26 -6.52 -18.17
N PRO A 200 -4.35 -7.51 -18.00
CA PRO A 200 -3.88 -8.37 -19.11
C PRO A 200 -4.97 -9.19 -19.82
N ARG A 201 -6.20 -9.15 -19.31
CA ARG A 201 -7.39 -9.77 -19.90
C ARG A 201 -8.39 -8.72 -20.46
N GLY A 202 -7.97 -7.46 -20.59
CA GLY A 202 -8.77 -6.30 -21.02
C GLY A 202 -9.37 -5.49 -19.86
N GLY A 203 -10.13 -4.43 -20.14
CA GLY A 203 -10.94 -3.72 -19.14
C GLY A 203 -10.18 -3.09 -17.96
N ASP A 204 -10.94 -2.75 -16.92
CA ASP A 204 -10.45 -2.10 -15.70
C ASP A 204 -9.44 -2.99 -14.94
N VAL A 205 -8.40 -2.37 -14.38
CA VAL A 205 -7.28 -3.07 -13.73
C VAL A 205 -7.66 -3.76 -12.42
N PHE A 206 -8.75 -3.32 -11.76
CA PHE A 206 -9.26 -3.94 -10.54
C PHE A 206 -10.61 -4.65 -10.75
N ALA A 207 -11.10 -4.76 -11.98
CA ALA A 207 -12.34 -5.46 -12.24
C ALA A 207 -12.23 -6.92 -11.78
N HIS A 208 -13.12 -7.31 -10.88
CA HIS A 208 -13.36 -8.71 -10.57
C HIS A 208 -13.91 -9.41 -11.82
N ARG A 209 -13.37 -10.58 -12.14
CA ARG A 209 -13.72 -11.35 -13.35
C ARG A 209 -14.18 -12.78 -13.05
N GLY A 210 -14.38 -13.09 -11.77
CA GLY A 210 -15.15 -14.28 -11.40
C GLY A 210 -16.64 -13.97 -11.45
N THR A 211 -17.45 -14.97 -11.75
CA THR A 211 -18.86 -14.94 -11.34
C THR A 211 -18.88 -15.57 -9.94
N PRO A 212 -19.30 -14.85 -8.88
CA PRO A 212 -19.53 -15.49 -7.59
C PRO A 212 -20.48 -16.68 -7.80
N LEU A 213 -20.24 -17.80 -7.12
CA LEU A 213 -21.19 -18.94 -7.07
C LEU A 213 -22.41 -18.62 -6.19
N ILE A 214 -22.91 -17.39 -6.29
CA ILE A 214 -24.00 -16.85 -5.50
C ILE A 214 -25.11 -16.57 -6.49
N ASP A 215 -26.25 -17.26 -6.36
CA ASP A 215 -27.45 -16.96 -7.13
C ASP A 215 -28.11 -15.72 -6.53
N PRO A 216 -28.23 -14.58 -7.26
CA PRO A 216 -28.91 -13.40 -6.75
C PRO A 216 -30.37 -13.66 -6.35
N ALA A 217 -31.00 -14.72 -6.85
CA ALA A 217 -32.35 -15.13 -6.45
C ALA A 217 -32.44 -15.55 -4.98
N ASP A 218 -31.34 -16.06 -4.39
CA ASP A 218 -31.30 -16.49 -2.98
C ASP A 218 -31.45 -15.33 -1.98
N TYR A 219 -31.37 -14.08 -2.45
CA TYR A 219 -31.38 -12.86 -1.63
C TYR A 219 -32.54 -11.91 -1.96
N GLN A 220 -33.50 -12.34 -2.80
CA GLN A 220 -34.76 -11.62 -2.95
C GLN A 220 -35.69 -12.00 -1.79
N GLN A 221 -35.57 -11.29 -0.67
CA GLN A 221 -36.61 -11.23 0.38
C GLN A 221 -37.34 -9.90 0.29
#